data_AF-A0AAV3FJA3-F1
#
_entry.id   AF-A0AAV3FJA3-F1
#
_cell.length_a   1.000
_cell.length_b   1.000
_cell.length_c   1.000
_cell.angle_alpha   90.00
_cell.angle_beta   90.00
_cell.angle_gamma   90.00
#
_symmetry.space_group_name_H-M   'P 1'
#
loop_
_entity.id
_entity.type
_entity.pdbx_description
1 polymer ?
#
loop_
_entity_poly.entity_id
_entity_poly.type
_entity_poly.pdbx_seq_one_letter_code
_entity_poly.pdbx_strand_id
1 'polypeptide(L)' 'MPYVYQLGLQPHVNGTPVMRSMFVEFPDDPACRTLDRQYMFGPSMLVAPVFTYSGEVSYRFRCGCAIAA' A
#
# COMPACT_ATOMS: atom_id res chain seq x y z
N MET A 1 -14.75 10.98 9.59
CA MET A 1 -13.93 10.17 8.65
C MET A 1 -14.29 8.69 8.80
N PRO A 2 -15.34 8.19 8.12
CA PRO A 2 -15.87 6.83 8.35
C PRO A 2 -14.86 5.71 8.00
N TYR A 3 -14.13 5.83 6.89
CA TYR A 3 -13.17 4.80 6.44
C TYR A 3 -11.98 4.63 7.38
N VAL A 4 -11.35 5.74 7.80
CA VAL A 4 -10.20 5.70 8.72
C VAL A 4 -10.59 5.17 10.09
N TYR A 5 -11.80 5.48 10.56
CA TYR A 5 -12.31 5.00 11.84
C TYR A 5 -12.51 3.47 11.82
N GLN A 6 -13.16 2.93 10.77
CA GLN A 6 -13.29 1.48 10.60
C GLN A 6 -11.93 0.79 10.49
N LEU A 7 -10.99 1.37 9.75
CA LEU A 7 -9.64 0.83 9.66
C LEU A 7 -8.91 0.85 10.99
N GLY A 8 -9.05 1.90 11.79
CA GLY A 8 -8.41 2.02 13.12
C GLY A 8 -8.87 0.95 14.12
N LEU A 9 -10.06 0.36 13.92
CA LEU A 9 -10.55 -0.75 14.74
C LEU A 9 -9.94 -2.11 14.34
N GLN A 10 -9.48 -2.28 13.09
CA GLN A 10 -8.95 -3.56 12.61
C GLN A 10 -7.67 -4.02 13.32
N PRO A 11 -6.68 -3.15 13.62
CA PRO A 11 -5.51 -3.55 14.41
C PRO A 11 -5.87 -4.07 15.80
N HIS A 12 -6.89 -3.50 16.43
CA HIS A 12 -7.32 -3.92 17.77
C HIS A 12 -7.96 -5.32 17.76
N VAL A 13 -8.72 -5.66 16.71
CA VAL A 13 -9.46 -6.94 16.64
C VAL A 13 -8.63 -8.05 16.00
N ASN A 14 -7.91 -7.74 14.92
CA ASN A 14 -7.26 -8.73 14.06
C ASN A 14 -5.72 -8.63 14.09
N GLY A 15 -5.15 -7.65 14.80
CA GLY A 15 -3.71 -7.37 14.77
C GLY A 15 -3.20 -6.87 13.42
N THR A 16 -4.09 -6.58 12.46
CA THR A 16 -3.69 -6.17 11.12
C THR A 16 -3.47 -4.66 11.08
N PRO A 17 -2.27 -4.18 10.72
CA PRO A 17 -1.98 -2.76 10.71
C PRO A 17 -2.82 -2.01 9.66
N VAL A 18 -3.08 -0.73 9.92
CA VAL A 18 -3.78 0.16 8.97
C VAL A 18 -2.92 0.42 7.74
N MET A 19 -1.63 0.64 7.95
CA MET A 19 -0.60 0.74 6.93
C MET A 19 0.01 -0.65 6.72
N ARG A 20 -0.30 -1.29 5.59
CA ARG A 20 0.15 -2.66 5.29
C ARG A 20 1.20 -2.63 4.20
N SER A 21 2.33 -3.29 4.43
CA SER A 21 3.33 -3.46 3.39
C SER A 21 2.79 -4.39 2.28
N MET A 22 3.27 -4.20 1.05
CA MET A 22 2.89 -5.06 -0.08
C MET A 22 3.22 -6.53 0.19
N PHE A 23 4.26 -6.80 0.97
CA PHE A 23 4.63 -8.15 1.39
C PHE A 23 3.58 -8.83 2.28
N VAL A 24 2.94 -8.08 3.19
CA VAL A 24 1.91 -8.62 4.09
C VAL A 24 0.60 -8.90 3.34
N GLU A 25 0.24 -8.04 2.39
CA GLU A 25 -1.00 -8.19 1.62
C GLU A 25 -0.83 -9.21 0.46
N PHE A 26 0.37 -9.33 -0.10
CA PHE A 26 0.69 -10.21 -1.22
C PHE A 26 1.96 -11.04 -0.96
N PRO A 27 1.89 -12.07 -0.09
CA PRO A 27 3.05 -12.90 0.24
C PRO A 27 3.54 -13.75 -0.95
N ASP A 28 2.66 -14.03 -1.91
CA ASP A 28 2.95 -14.90 -3.06
C ASP A 28 3.78 -14.23 -4.16
N ASP A 29 3.82 -12.89 -4.21
CA ASP A 29 4.56 -12.16 -5.23
C ASP A 29 5.98 -11.84 -4.73
N PRO A 30 7.05 -12.43 -5.33
CA PRO A 30 8.42 -12.13 -4.93
C PRO A 30 8.79 -10.66 -5.15
N ALA A 31 8.16 -9.95 -6.10
CA ALA A 31 8.41 -8.54 -6.34
C ALA A 31 7.88 -7.65 -5.19
N CYS A 32 6.92 -8.14 -4.41
CA CYS A 32 6.37 -7.45 -3.24
C CYS A 32 7.30 -7.48 -2.02
N ARG A 33 8.35 -8.31 -2.01
CA ARG A 33 9.37 -8.33 -0.93
C ARG A 33 10.26 -7.10 -0.93
N THR A 34 10.54 -6.53 -2.09
CA THR A 34 11.44 -5.37 -2.25
C THR A 34 10.69 -4.05 -2.43
N LEU A 35 9.36 -4.06 -2.29
CA LEU A 35 8.51 -2.88 -2.45
C LEU A 35 8.32 -2.18 -1.10
N ASP A 36 9.16 -1.17 -0.86
CA ASP A 36 9.18 -0.31 0.33
C ASP A 36 8.57 1.08 0.11
N ARG A 37 8.51 1.53 -1.15
CA ARG A 37 8.03 2.88 -1.54
C ARG A 37 6.52 2.98 -1.75
N GLN A 38 5.77 1.92 -1.47
CA GLN A 38 4.30 1.90 -1.59
C GLN A 38 3.71 0.98 -0.54
N TYR A 39 2.49 1.27 -0.12
CA TYR A 39 1.78 0.48 0.89
C TYR A 39 0.28 0.50 0.63
N MET A 40 -0.41 -0.48 1.22
CA MET A 40 -1.87 -0.55 1.23
C MET A 40 -2.40 0.12 2.49
N PHE A 41 -3.26 1.10 2.31
CA PHE A 41 -4.00 1.76 3.39
C PHE A 41 -5.37 1.09 3.53
N GLY A 42 -5.41 0.04 4.35
CA GLY A 42 -6.53 -0.90 4.37
C GLY A 42 -6.62 -1.74 3.09
N PRO A 43 -7.75 -2.44 2.86
CA PRO A 43 -7.91 -3.37 1.75
C PRO A 43 -8.18 -2.69 0.39
N SER A 44 -8.54 -1.41 0.38
CA SER A 44 -9.12 -0.75 -0.82
C SER A 44 -8.30 0.42 -1.37
N MET A 45 -7.19 0.80 -0.74
CA MET A 45 -6.43 2.00 -1.12
C MET A 45 -4.94 1.69 -1.20
N LEU A 46 -4.34 1.90 -2.37
CA LEU A 46 -2.89 1.84 -2.56
C LEU A 46 -2.32 3.26 -2.51
N VAL A 47 -1.30 3.47 -1.69
CA VAL A 47 -0.62 4.76 -1.55
C VAL A 47 0.84 4.61 -1.96
N ALA A 48 1.27 5.40 -2.93
CA ALA A 48 2.65 5.50 -3.39
C ALA A 48 3.10 6.96 -3.28
N PRO A 49 3.85 7.33 -2.22
CA PRO A 49 4.35 8.68 -2.06
C PRO A 49 5.32 9.05 -3.19
N VAL A 50 5.23 10.30 -3.64
CA VAL A 50 6.16 10.86 -4.63
C VAL A 50 7.41 11.33 -3.89
N PHE A 51 8.56 10.74 -4.22
CA PHE A 51 9.87 11.10 -3.65
C PHE A 51 10.71 12.00 -4.57
N THR A 52 10.17 12.39 -5.72
CA THR A 52 10.84 13.18 -6.75
C THR A 52 10.24 14.59 -6.80
N TYR A 53 11.06 15.60 -7.09
CA TYR A 53 10.56 16.96 -7.33
C TYR A 53 9.79 17.09 -8.65
N SER A 54 10.04 16.17 -9.60
CA SER A 54 9.36 16.13 -10.90
C SER A 54 7.92 15.62 -10.84
N GLY A 55 7.46 15.03 -9.73
CA GLY A 55 6.13 14.42 -9.63
C GLY A 55 6.11 12.94 -10.00
N GLU A 56 7.14 12.46 -10.69
CA GLU A 56 7.15 11.10 -11.25
C GLU A 56 7.31 10.02 -10.18
N VAL A 57 6.35 9.09 -10.13
CA VAL A 57 6.40 7.91 -9.27
C VAL A 57 6.06 6.64 -10.05
N SER A 58 6.93 5.65 -9.92
CA SER A 58 6.68 4.29 -10.41
C SER A 58 6.05 3.46 -9.29
N TYR A 59 4.86 2.94 -9.53
CA TYR A 59 4.18 2.05 -8.59
C TYR A 59 3.73 0.76 -9.29
N ARG A 60 3.69 -0.33 -8.52
CA ARG A 60 3.28 -1.65 -9.00
C ARG A 60 1.89 -1.98 -8.50
N PHE A 61 0.98 -2.22 -9.45
CA PHE A 61 -0.31 -2.83 -9.17
C PHE A 61 -0.27 -4.29 -9.61
N ARG A 62 -1.13 -5.14 -9.05
CA ARG A 62 -1.18 -6.60 -9.34
C ARG A 62 -1.32 -6.94 -10.84
N CYS A 63 -1.68 -5.96 -11.67
CA CYS A 63 -1.86 -6.09 -13.13
C CYS A 63 -0.76 -5.40 -13.98
N GLY A 64 0.26 -4.76 -13.38
CA GLY A 64 1.33 -4.12 -14.14
C GLY A 64 2.10 -3.01 -13.40
N CYS A 65 3.16 -2.52 -14.04
CA CYS A 65 3.87 -1.32 -13.63
C CYS A 65 3.14 -0.11 -14.23
N ALA A 66 2.68 0.82 -13.40
CA ALA A 66 2.08 2.07 -13.84
C ALA A 66 2.92 3.24 -13.33
N ILE A 67 3.08 4.25 -14.17
CA ILE A 67 3.78 5.49 -13.85
C ILE A 67 2.67 6.52 -13.60
N ALA A 68 2.63 7.09 -12.39
CA ALA A 68 1.83 8.29 -12.13
C ALA A 68 2.75 9.50 -12.23
N ALA A 69 2.27 10.52 -12.94
CA ALA A 69 2.90 11.83 -13.08
C ALA A 69 2.23 12.84 -12.15
#